data_AF-A0A317DEI7-F1
#
_entry.id   AF-A0A317DEI7-F1
#
_cell.length_a   1.000
_cell.length_b   1.000
_cell.length_c   1.000
_cell.angle_alpha   90.00
_cell.angle_beta   90.00
_cell.angle_gamma   90.00
#
_symmetry.space_group_name_H-M   'P 1'
#
loop_
_entity.id
_entity.type
_entity.pdbx_description
1 polymer ?
#
loop_
_entity_poly.entity_id
_entity_poly.type
_entity_poly.pdbx_seq_one_letter_code
_entity_poly.pdbx_strand_id
1 'polypeptide(L)'
;MVSILDLVANFDDFAGHGRGGDLADRWQREVVKPHAEIFAAIEPWVDPKVAPDRLPGLVARRTELRAAAKRAEFAIQEAARPLTDQLGLDHPIHAVVMVSLGQANGWVASVQGEPTLFIGVEQMPKPPFDIVLALHELVHLVHMLRSTHDWPADRVDADLFREGLAVHATARLLPEVSPSAHLWFSANAQAWIDRCAGMAAMLRSRALQELDRTDVSGQWFRGAIDRPGELPGRCGYWLGWQLLDQILGPEPIEAALGWSLPEAAAHLRTALSQG
;
A
#
# COMPACT_ATOMS: atom_id res chain seq x y z
N MET A 1 12.75 6.89 -14.60
CA MET A 1 11.79 7.83 -15.23
C MET A 1 10.39 7.47 -14.76
N VAL A 2 9.60 8.42 -14.25
CA VAL A 2 8.23 8.16 -13.77
C VAL A 2 7.23 8.54 -14.86
N SER A 3 6.34 7.60 -15.21
CA SER A 3 5.20 7.81 -16.10
C SER A 3 3.92 7.66 -15.29
N ILE A 4 3.09 8.71 -15.27
CA ILE A 4 1.85 8.74 -14.49
C ILE A 4 0.65 8.91 -15.42
N LEU A 5 -0.29 7.97 -15.34
CA LEU A 5 -1.60 8.06 -15.97
C LEU A 5 -2.62 8.60 -14.96
N ASP A 6 -3.14 9.81 -15.22
CA ASP A 6 -4.15 10.46 -14.39
C ASP A 6 -5.57 10.11 -14.87
N LEU A 7 -6.17 9.07 -14.27
CA LEU A 7 -7.57 8.71 -14.50
C LEU A 7 -8.55 9.57 -13.70
N VAL A 8 -8.08 10.43 -12.80
CA VAL A 8 -8.95 11.40 -12.11
C VAL A 8 -9.39 12.49 -13.09
N ALA A 9 -8.59 12.79 -14.13
CA ALA A 9 -9.03 13.65 -15.23
C ALA A 9 -10.26 13.06 -15.95
N ASN A 10 -10.21 11.77 -16.31
CA ASN A 10 -11.34 11.06 -16.90
C ASN A 10 -12.57 11.04 -15.97
N PHE A 11 -12.36 10.87 -14.66
CA PHE A 11 -13.43 10.94 -13.67
C PHE A 11 -14.06 12.34 -13.59
N ASP A 12 -13.26 13.41 -13.61
CA ASP A 12 -13.74 14.80 -13.55
C ASP A 12 -14.53 15.17 -14.81
N ASP A 13 -14.09 14.72 -15.98
CA ASP A 13 -14.85 14.84 -17.22
C ASP A 13 -16.19 14.11 -17.11
N PHE A 14 -16.19 12.84 -16.68
CA PHE A 14 -17.42 12.07 -16.44
C PHE A 14 -18.37 12.80 -15.47
N ALA A 15 -17.84 13.32 -14.35
CA ALA A 15 -18.57 14.03 -13.31
C ALA A 15 -19.07 15.42 -13.75
N GLY A 16 -18.42 16.03 -14.75
CA GLY A 16 -18.78 17.34 -15.31
C GLY A 16 -19.98 17.28 -16.27
N HIS A 17 -20.16 16.16 -16.96
CA HIS A 17 -21.21 16.00 -17.96
C HIS A 17 -22.50 15.46 -17.32
N GLY A 18 -23.45 16.32 -16.99
CA GLY A 18 -24.76 15.97 -16.44
C GLY A 18 -25.75 15.40 -17.46
N ARG A 19 -25.34 14.47 -18.32
CA ARG A 19 -26.24 13.84 -19.29
C ARG A 19 -26.90 12.62 -18.64
N GLY A 20 -28.23 12.53 -18.76
CA GLY A 20 -29.06 11.58 -18.01
C GLY A 20 -28.69 10.10 -18.16
N GLY A 21 -29.31 9.28 -17.34
CA GLY A 21 -29.00 7.86 -17.15
C GLY A 21 -28.52 7.58 -15.73
N ASP A 22 -28.42 6.30 -15.38
CA ASP A 22 -27.86 5.87 -14.10
C ASP A 22 -26.35 6.20 -14.03
N LEU A 23 -25.90 6.69 -12.87
CA LEU A 23 -24.54 7.20 -12.68
C LEU A 23 -23.50 6.07 -12.76
N ALA A 24 -23.83 4.88 -12.25
CA ALA A 24 -22.93 3.73 -12.29
C ALA A 24 -22.83 3.17 -13.71
N ASP A 25 -23.94 3.07 -14.44
CA ASP A 25 -23.95 2.69 -15.84
C ASP A 25 -23.10 3.62 -16.72
N ARG A 26 -23.17 4.94 -16.45
CA ARG A 26 -22.34 5.92 -17.15
C ARG A 26 -20.87 5.77 -16.78
N TRP A 27 -20.54 5.66 -15.50
CA TRP A 27 -19.16 5.45 -15.05
C TRP A 27 -18.55 4.19 -15.68
N GLN A 28 -19.32 3.10 -15.75
CA GLN A 28 -18.88 1.86 -16.41
C GLN A 28 -18.54 2.08 -17.89
N ARG A 29 -19.35 2.85 -18.61
CA ARG A 29 -19.13 3.10 -20.05
C ARG A 29 -18.06 4.14 -20.34
N GLU A 30 -17.98 5.20 -19.54
CA GLU A 30 -17.17 6.40 -19.80
C GLU A 30 -15.80 6.33 -19.10
N VAL A 31 -15.67 5.57 -18.02
CA VAL A 31 -14.42 5.47 -17.23
C VAL A 31 -13.89 4.03 -17.23
N VAL A 32 -14.70 3.04 -16.90
CA VAL A 32 -14.20 1.66 -16.73
C VAL A 32 -13.87 1.00 -18.07
N LYS A 33 -14.82 0.98 -19.00
CA LYS A 33 -14.66 0.29 -20.29
C LYS A 33 -13.49 0.81 -21.16
N PRO A 34 -13.21 2.13 -21.22
CA PRO A 34 -12.05 2.64 -21.95
C PRO A 34 -10.70 2.21 -21.37
N HIS A 35 -10.67 1.82 -20.09
CA HIS A 35 -9.47 1.43 -19.34
C HIS A 35 -9.64 0.01 -18.77
N ALA A 36 -10.25 -0.89 -19.55
CA ALA A 36 -10.72 -2.18 -19.07
C ALA A 36 -9.59 -3.07 -18.53
N GLU A 37 -8.40 -2.99 -19.13
CA GLU A 37 -7.19 -3.69 -18.68
C GLU A 37 -6.73 -3.24 -17.29
N ILE A 38 -6.84 -1.95 -16.98
CA ILE A 38 -6.53 -1.41 -15.65
C ILE A 38 -7.57 -1.90 -14.65
N PHE A 39 -8.85 -1.76 -14.95
CA PHE A 39 -9.92 -2.17 -14.04
C PHE A 39 -9.98 -3.68 -13.82
N ALA A 40 -9.58 -4.49 -14.80
CA ALA A 40 -9.40 -5.93 -14.63
C ALA A 40 -8.23 -6.25 -13.70
N ALA A 41 -7.11 -5.54 -13.82
CA ALA A 41 -5.94 -5.75 -12.97
C ALA A 41 -6.18 -5.39 -11.50
N ILE A 42 -7.13 -4.49 -11.21
CA ILE A 42 -7.39 -3.99 -9.85
C ILE A 42 -8.69 -4.51 -9.21
N GLU A 43 -9.40 -5.44 -9.85
CA GLU A 43 -10.67 -5.99 -9.31
C GLU A 43 -10.55 -6.48 -7.84
N PRO A 44 -9.44 -7.11 -7.40
CA PRO A 44 -9.28 -7.48 -6.00
C PRO A 44 -9.25 -6.31 -4.99
N TRP A 45 -8.96 -5.09 -5.45
CA TRP A 45 -8.82 -3.89 -4.61
C TRP A 45 -10.00 -2.93 -4.74
N VAL A 46 -10.61 -2.87 -5.92
CA VAL A 46 -11.73 -1.97 -6.23
C VAL A 46 -12.88 -2.80 -6.80
N ASP A 47 -13.97 -2.90 -6.06
CA ASP A 47 -15.20 -3.59 -6.47
C ASP A 47 -16.15 -2.60 -7.17
N PRO A 48 -16.34 -2.70 -8.49
CA PRO A 48 -17.26 -1.82 -9.22
C PRO A 48 -18.69 -1.84 -8.70
N LYS A 49 -19.12 -2.90 -7.98
CA LYS A 49 -20.48 -3.03 -7.46
C LYS A 49 -20.82 -2.00 -6.40
N VAL A 50 -19.83 -1.38 -5.74
CA VAL A 50 -20.08 -0.31 -4.76
C VAL A 50 -20.26 1.07 -5.42
N ALA A 51 -20.06 1.16 -6.74
CA ALA A 51 -20.13 2.43 -7.47
C ALA A 51 -21.47 3.16 -7.33
N PRO A 52 -22.66 2.52 -7.41
CA PRO A 52 -23.94 3.22 -7.25
C PRO A 52 -24.04 4.04 -5.95
N ASP A 53 -23.50 3.50 -4.85
CA ASP A 53 -23.56 4.14 -3.54
C ASP A 53 -22.47 5.21 -3.35
N ARG A 54 -21.30 5.02 -3.97
CA ARG A 54 -20.12 5.86 -3.73
C ARG A 54 -20.02 7.04 -4.70
N LEU A 55 -20.38 6.83 -5.96
CA LEU A 55 -20.22 7.82 -7.03
C LEU A 55 -20.90 9.17 -6.74
N PRO A 56 -22.12 9.25 -6.18
CA PRO A 56 -22.75 10.54 -5.92
C PRO A 56 -21.91 11.45 -5.02
N GLY A 57 -21.34 10.89 -3.95
CA GLY A 57 -20.47 11.62 -3.02
C GLY A 57 -19.13 12.01 -3.66
N LEU A 58 -18.57 11.14 -4.50
CA LEU A 58 -17.30 11.39 -5.18
C LEU A 58 -17.46 12.48 -6.27
N VAL A 59 -18.55 12.45 -7.03
CA VAL A 59 -18.91 13.50 -8.01
C VAL A 59 -19.05 14.86 -7.33
N ALA A 60 -19.70 14.90 -6.16
CA ALA A 60 -19.82 16.13 -5.37
C ALA A 60 -18.47 16.70 -4.89
N ARG A 61 -17.45 15.83 -4.76
CA ARG A 61 -16.08 16.17 -4.32
C ARG A 61 -15.07 16.33 -5.46
N ARG A 62 -15.50 16.35 -6.73
CA ARG A 62 -14.59 16.31 -7.90
C ARG A 62 -13.42 17.32 -7.85
N THR A 63 -13.66 18.56 -7.41
CA THR A 63 -12.61 19.59 -7.29
C THR A 63 -11.54 19.21 -6.26
N GLU A 64 -11.95 18.62 -5.14
CA GLU A 64 -11.05 18.11 -4.11
C GLU A 64 -10.22 16.94 -4.65
N LEU A 65 -10.85 16.03 -5.40
CA LEU A 65 -10.19 14.87 -6.02
C LEU A 65 -9.15 15.30 -7.06
N ARG A 66 -9.44 16.33 -7.89
CA ARG A 66 -8.45 16.90 -8.82
C ARG A 66 -7.27 17.53 -8.10
N ALA A 67 -7.49 18.21 -6.98
CA ALA A 67 -6.40 18.71 -6.16
C ALA A 67 -5.59 17.58 -5.52
N ALA A 68 -6.25 16.48 -5.13
CA ALA A 68 -5.60 15.29 -4.59
C ALA A 68 -4.77 14.55 -5.65
N ALA A 69 -5.23 14.46 -6.90
CA ALA A 69 -4.47 13.89 -8.00
C ALA A 69 -3.12 14.59 -8.22
N LYS A 70 -3.11 15.93 -8.23
CA LYS A 70 -1.87 16.71 -8.32
C LYS A 70 -0.93 16.47 -7.15
N ARG A 71 -1.46 16.28 -5.93
CA ARG A 71 -0.64 15.91 -4.77
C ARG A 71 -0.08 14.51 -4.90
N ALA A 72 -0.85 13.56 -5.42
CA ALA A 72 -0.39 12.21 -5.70
C ALA A 72 0.74 12.18 -6.72
N GLU A 73 0.60 12.91 -7.83
CA GLU A 73 1.68 13.05 -8.82
C GLU A 73 2.97 13.58 -8.19
N PHE A 74 2.88 14.65 -7.40
CA PHE A 74 4.02 15.22 -6.69
C PHE A 74 4.63 14.23 -5.69
N ALA A 75 3.80 13.57 -4.88
CA ALA A 75 4.26 12.61 -3.89
C ALA A 75 4.97 11.41 -4.53
N ILE A 76 4.46 10.88 -5.64
CA ILE A 76 5.10 9.79 -6.40
C ILE A 76 6.46 10.25 -6.93
N GLN A 77 6.53 11.45 -7.51
CA GLN A 77 7.78 11.98 -8.05
C GLN A 77 8.84 12.19 -6.96
N GLU A 78 8.45 12.78 -5.82
CA GLU A 78 9.38 13.00 -4.71
C GLU A 78 9.80 11.68 -4.04
N ALA A 79 8.89 10.73 -3.88
CA ALA A 79 9.20 9.40 -3.33
C ALA A 79 10.08 8.54 -4.28
N ALA A 80 9.99 8.74 -5.59
CA ALA A 80 10.81 8.02 -6.56
C ALA A 80 12.30 8.41 -6.53
N ARG A 81 12.62 9.63 -6.07
CA ARG A 81 14.01 10.13 -6.00
C ARG A 81 14.90 9.29 -5.09
N PRO A 82 14.57 9.09 -3.78
CA PRO A 82 15.40 8.26 -2.92
C PRO A 82 15.50 6.81 -3.39
N LEU A 83 14.49 6.27 -4.07
CA LEU A 83 14.56 4.91 -4.60
C LEU A 83 15.49 4.77 -5.81
N THR A 84 15.54 5.79 -6.67
CA THR A 84 16.48 5.82 -7.79
C THR A 84 17.90 6.03 -7.29
N ASP A 85 18.08 7.01 -6.39
CA ASP A 85 19.40 7.43 -5.91
C ASP A 85 20.03 6.42 -4.93
N GLN A 86 19.21 5.80 -4.06
CA GLN A 86 19.70 4.91 -3.01
C GLN A 86 19.52 3.45 -3.41
N LEU A 87 18.32 3.04 -3.85
CA LEU A 87 18.04 1.63 -4.13
C LEU A 87 18.43 1.18 -5.54
N GLY A 88 18.92 2.06 -6.42
CA GLY A 88 19.38 1.72 -7.77
C GLY A 88 18.26 1.23 -8.68
N LEU A 89 17.09 1.88 -8.63
CA LEU A 89 15.98 1.55 -9.51
C LEU A 89 16.20 2.16 -10.91
N ASP A 90 16.74 1.36 -11.83
CA ASP A 90 16.90 1.75 -13.24
C ASP A 90 15.64 1.52 -14.09
N HIS A 91 14.61 0.89 -13.52
CA HIS A 91 13.37 0.56 -14.22
C HIS A 91 12.43 1.79 -14.31
N PRO A 92 11.72 1.97 -15.43
CA PRO A 92 10.62 2.92 -15.50
C PRO A 92 9.58 2.64 -14.41
N ILE A 93 9.11 3.69 -13.73
CA ILE A 93 8.00 3.60 -12.79
C ILE A 93 6.73 3.92 -13.56
N HIS A 94 5.82 2.96 -13.66
CA HIS A 94 4.47 3.16 -14.16
C HIS A 94 3.53 3.37 -12.98
N ALA A 95 2.77 4.47 -13.01
CA ALA A 95 1.80 4.79 -11.97
C ALA A 95 0.45 5.20 -12.56
N VAL A 96 -0.62 4.87 -11.86
CA VAL A 96 -1.99 5.28 -12.15
C VAL A 96 -2.56 5.99 -10.95
N VAL A 97 -2.99 7.24 -11.16
CA VAL A 97 -3.69 8.05 -10.16
C VAL A 97 -5.17 8.04 -10.51
N MET A 98 -6.02 7.56 -9.58
CA MET A 98 -7.43 7.31 -9.89
C MET A 98 -8.36 7.52 -8.70
N VAL A 99 -9.66 7.47 -8.98
CA VAL A 99 -10.72 7.38 -7.96
C VAL A 99 -11.02 5.89 -7.72
N SER A 100 -10.74 5.40 -6.51
CA SER A 100 -10.81 3.98 -6.10
C SER A 100 -12.11 3.58 -5.40
N LEU A 101 -13.17 4.39 -5.53
CA LEU A 101 -14.47 4.24 -4.85
C LEU A 101 -14.38 4.22 -3.31
N GLY A 102 -13.29 4.75 -2.74
CA GLY A 102 -13.02 4.76 -1.31
C GLY A 102 -12.64 3.40 -0.74
N GLN A 103 -12.11 2.48 -1.55
CA GLN A 103 -11.77 1.12 -1.11
C GLN A 103 -10.28 0.91 -0.81
N ALA A 104 -9.38 1.51 -1.59
CA ALA A 104 -7.93 1.47 -1.35
C ALA A 104 -7.27 2.85 -1.47
N ASN A 105 -6.18 3.09 -0.74
CA ASN A 105 -5.40 4.34 -0.76
C ASN A 105 -4.17 4.23 -1.68
N GLY A 106 -3.47 3.09 -1.65
CA GLY A 106 -2.33 2.76 -2.49
C GLY A 106 -2.18 1.25 -2.60
N TRP A 107 -1.71 0.78 -3.75
CA TRP A 107 -1.37 -0.63 -3.97
C TRP A 107 -0.49 -0.78 -5.22
N VAL A 108 0.05 -1.98 -5.42
CA VAL A 108 0.76 -2.36 -6.63
C VAL A 108 0.07 -3.56 -7.26
N ALA A 109 -0.16 -3.50 -8.57
CA ALA A 109 -0.73 -4.59 -9.34
C ALA A 109 -0.09 -4.66 -10.74
N SER A 110 -0.17 -5.82 -11.39
CA SER A 110 0.38 -6.04 -12.72
C SER A 110 -0.65 -5.70 -13.80
N VAL A 111 -0.39 -4.69 -14.62
CA VAL A 111 -1.22 -4.36 -15.79
C VAL A 111 -0.54 -4.95 -17.02
N GLN A 112 -1.20 -5.93 -17.66
CA GLN A 112 -0.63 -6.63 -18.82
C GLN A 112 0.77 -7.24 -18.57
N GLY A 113 1.02 -7.68 -17.33
CA GLY A 113 2.31 -8.25 -16.92
C GLY A 113 3.32 -7.23 -16.40
N GLU A 114 3.03 -5.93 -16.49
CA GLU A 114 3.93 -4.87 -16.01
C GLU A 114 3.54 -4.39 -14.61
N PRO A 115 4.45 -4.45 -13.63
CA PRO A 115 4.28 -3.85 -12.30
C PRO A 115 3.88 -2.37 -12.38
N THR A 116 2.73 -2.03 -11.82
CA THR A 116 2.16 -0.67 -11.86
C THR A 116 1.73 -0.23 -10.46
N LEU A 117 2.15 0.96 -10.07
CA LEU A 117 1.71 1.64 -8.85
C LEU A 117 0.31 2.23 -9.04
N PHE A 118 -0.56 2.09 -8.05
CA PHE A 118 -1.88 2.71 -8.03
C PHE A 118 -2.05 3.56 -6.79
N ILE A 119 -2.62 4.77 -6.95
CA ILE A 119 -3.00 5.65 -5.85
C ILE A 119 -4.47 6.04 -5.98
N GLY A 120 -5.26 5.72 -4.95
CA GLY A 120 -6.65 6.13 -4.79
C GLY A 120 -6.75 7.49 -4.12
N VAL A 121 -7.04 8.55 -4.89
CA VAL A 121 -6.85 9.93 -4.44
C VAL A 121 -7.80 10.38 -3.33
N GLU A 122 -8.96 9.73 -3.20
CA GLU A 122 -9.95 10.05 -2.16
C GLU A 122 -9.54 9.57 -0.76
N GLN A 123 -8.60 8.62 -0.68
CA GLN A 123 -8.05 8.08 0.58
C GLN A 123 -6.60 8.49 0.80
N MET A 124 -6.09 9.42 -0.02
CA MET A 124 -4.74 9.91 0.13
C MET A 124 -4.58 10.63 1.48
N PRO A 125 -3.57 10.28 2.29
CA PRO A 125 -3.31 10.97 3.53
C PRO A 125 -2.83 12.40 3.25
N LYS A 126 -2.95 13.28 4.24
CA LYS A 126 -2.54 14.69 4.10
C LYS A 126 -1.01 14.81 4.19
N PRO A 127 -0.40 15.86 3.59
CA PRO A 127 1.01 16.15 3.79
C PRO A 127 1.42 16.19 5.26
N PRO A 128 2.63 15.70 5.61
CA PRO A 128 3.63 15.10 4.71
C PRO A 128 3.45 13.59 4.45
N PHE A 129 2.35 12.99 4.93
CA PHE A 129 2.16 11.53 4.93
C PHE A 129 1.82 10.96 3.54
N ASP A 130 1.46 11.81 2.57
CA ASP A 130 1.28 11.46 1.17
C ASP A 130 2.56 10.92 0.53
N ILE A 131 3.70 11.57 0.81
CA ILE A 131 5.01 11.10 0.34
C ILE A 131 5.36 9.75 0.98
N VAL A 132 5.04 9.56 2.27
CA VAL A 132 5.27 8.29 2.97
C VAL A 132 4.46 7.16 2.34
N LEU A 133 3.17 7.39 2.03
CA LEU A 133 2.35 6.42 1.30
C LEU A 133 2.95 6.10 -0.07
N ALA A 134 3.30 7.12 -0.86
CA ALA A 134 3.87 6.89 -2.19
C ALA A 134 5.18 6.09 -2.12
N LEU A 135 6.04 6.38 -1.14
CA LEU A 135 7.28 5.64 -0.92
C LEU A 135 7.02 4.20 -0.50
N HIS A 136 6.06 3.97 0.40
CA HIS A 136 5.64 2.62 0.84
C HIS A 136 5.24 1.76 -0.35
N GLU A 137 4.35 2.27 -1.21
CA GLU A 137 3.89 1.52 -2.38
C GLU A 137 4.97 1.35 -3.44
N LEU A 138 5.86 2.34 -3.60
CA LEU A 138 6.99 2.17 -4.51
C LEU A 138 7.97 1.11 -4.00
N VAL A 139 8.14 0.91 -2.69
CA VAL A 139 8.94 -0.22 -2.18
C VAL A 139 8.31 -1.56 -2.56
N HIS A 140 6.97 -1.68 -2.47
CA HIS A 140 6.26 -2.86 -3.00
C HIS A 140 6.50 -3.05 -4.50
N LEU A 141 6.50 -1.96 -5.27
CA LEU A 141 6.78 -1.99 -6.71
C LEU A 141 8.19 -2.51 -7.00
N VAL A 142 9.20 -1.97 -6.32
CA VAL A 142 10.59 -2.41 -6.48
C VAL A 142 10.77 -3.86 -6.05
N HIS A 143 10.14 -4.26 -4.95
CA HIS A 143 10.16 -5.64 -4.49
C HIS A 143 9.53 -6.57 -5.55
N MET A 144 8.40 -6.20 -6.14
CA MET A 144 7.77 -7.00 -7.21
C MET A 144 8.64 -7.08 -8.48
N LEU A 145 9.33 -5.99 -8.85
CA LEU A 145 10.26 -5.96 -9.99
C LEU A 145 11.52 -6.82 -9.78
N ARG A 146 11.97 -6.97 -8.53
CA ARG A 146 13.21 -7.71 -8.20
C ARG A 146 12.95 -9.15 -7.76
N SER A 147 11.79 -9.43 -7.18
CA SER A 147 11.40 -10.78 -6.80
C SER A 147 11.05 -11.57 -8.07
N THR A 148 11.68 -12.73 -8.23
CA THR A 148 11.49 -13.60 -9.42
C THR A 148 10.29 -14.54 -9.31
N HIS A 149 9.47 -14.39 -8.27
CA HIS A 149 8.43 -15.36 -7.91
C HIS A 149 7.13 -14.66 -7.51
N ASP A 150 6.00 -15.25 -7.87
CA ASP A 150 4.70 -14.83 -7.33
C ASP A 150 4.61 -15.25 -5.86
N TRP A 151 4.67 -14.27 -4.97
CA TRP A 151 4.40 -14.51 -3.56
C TRP A 151 2.87 -14.64 -3.37
N PRO A 152 2.39 -15.58 -2.55
CA PRO A 152 0.96 -15.75 -2.30
C PRO A 152 0.37 -14.52 -1.61
N ALA A 153 -0.85 -14.14 -2.00
CA ALA A 153 -1.64 -13.16 -1.27
C ALA A 153 -2.15 -13.78 0.04
N ASP A 154 -2.40 -12.92 1.03
CA ASP A 154 -2.99 -13.26 2.33
C ASP A 154 -2.21 -14.32 3.14
N ARG A 155 -0.94 -14.63 2.82
CA ARG A 155 -0.09 -15.52 3.66
C ARG A 155 0.67 -14.70 4.69
N VAL A 156 0.61 -15.11 5.96
CA VAL A 156 1.12 -14.29 7.08
C VAL A 156 2.61 -13.94 6.93
N ASP A 157 3.47 -14.89 6.59
CA ASP A 157 4.90 -14.64 6.40
C ASP A 157 5.20 -13.75 5.19
N ALA A 158 4.47 -13.95 4.09
CA ALA A 158 4.55 -13.13 2.89
C ALA A 158 4.18 -11.69 3.22
N ASP A 159 3.05 -11.46 3.88
CA ASP A 159 2.55 -10.14 4.22
C ASP A 159 3.39 -9.47 5.32
N LEU A 160 3.86 -10.22 6.33
CA LEU A 160 4.77 -9.71 7.36
C LEU A 160 6.06 -9.18 6.74
N PHE A 161 6.61 -9.91 5.78
CA PHE A 161 7.81 -9.46 5.07
C PHE A 161 7.52 -8.27 4.16
N ARG A 162 6.51 -8.35 3.27
CA ARG A 162 6.23 -7.27 2.31
C ARG A 162 5.93 -5.96 3.04
N GLU A 163 4.99 -5.97 3.99
CA GLU A 163 4.63 -4.76 4.72
C GLU A 163 5.76 -4.32 5.66
N GLY A 164 6.45 -5.27 6.31
CA GLY A 164 7.60 -4.96 7.15
C GLY A 164 8.75 -4.32 6.38
N LEU A 165 9.03 -4.78 5.16
CA LEU A 165 10.05 -4.24 4.27
C LEU A 165 9.69 -2.81 3.84
N ALA A 166 8.43 -2.59 3.45
CA ALA A 166 7.96 -1.26 3.08
C ALA A 166 8.07 -0.26 4.24
N VAL A 167 7.61 -0.62 5.44
CA VAL A 167 7.72 0.24 6.64
C VAL A 167 9.19 0.45 7.06
N HIS A 168 10.03 -0.60 7.03
CA HIS A 168 11.45 -0.48 7.34
C HIS A 168 12.16 0.46 6.35
N ALA A 169 11.86 0.33 5.06
CA ALA A 169 12.43 1.17 4.02
C ALA A 169 12.00 2.63 4.18
N THR A 170 10.70 2.91 4.39
CA THR A 170 10.24 4.30 4.59
C THR A 170 10.85 4.91 5.84
N ALA A 171 10.96 4.16 6.94
CA ALA A 171 11.57 4.63 8.18
C ALA A 171 13.07 4.99 8.02
N ARG A 172 13.80 4.29 7.17
CA ARG A 172 15.22 4.56 6.90
C ARG A 172 15.44 5.69 5.90
N LEU A 173 14.59 5.76 4.88
CA LEU A 173 14.71 6.77 3.82
C LEU A 173 14.16 8.14 4.26
N LEU A 174 13.27 8.18 5.25
CA LEU A 174 12.67 9.39 5.83
C LEU A 174 12.79 9.37 7.37
N PRO A 175 14.02 9.42 7.94
CA PRO A 175 14.25 9.24 9.38
C PRO A 175 13.72 10.39 10.25
N GLU A 176 13.45 11.55 9.66
CA GLU A 176 12.84 12.70 10.32
C GLU A 176 11.33 12.54 10.57
N VAL A 177 10.70 11.59 9.87
CA VAL A 177 9.28 11.31 9.96
C VAL A 177 9.00 10.32 11.09
N SER A 178 7.96 10.59 11.89
CA SER A 178 7.68 9.80 13.09
C SER A 178 7.28 8.35 12.77
N PRO A 179 7.49 7.39 13.70
CA PRO A 179 7.01 6.02 13.56
C PRO A 179 5.52 5.90 13.22
N SER A 180 4.69 6.79 13.76
CA SER A 180 3.25 6.82 13.48
C SER A 180 2.95 7.05 12.00
N ALA A 181 3.77 7.83 11.31
CA ALA A 181 3.58 8.13 9.90
C ALA A 181 3.93 6.93 9.01
N HIS A 182 4.99 6.18 9.31
CA HIS A 182 5.34 4.97 8.55
C HIS A 182 4.33 3.84 8.74
N LEU A 183 3.72 3.74 9.92
CA LEU A 183 2.78 2.66 10.25
C LEU A 183 1.32 2.97 9.90
N TRP A 184 0.91 4.24 9.96
CA TRP A 184 -0.48 4.66 9.82
C TRP A 184 -0.70 5.83 8.87
N PHE A 185 0.35 6.37 8.26
CA PHE A 185 0.28 7.59 7.44
C PHE A 185 -0.39 8.75 8.22
N SER A 186 -0.10 8.84 9.52
CA SER A 186 -0.67 9.86 10.42
C SER A 186 0.28 10.21 11.57
N ALA A 187 0.05 11.35 12.23
CA ALA A 187 0.80 11.73 13.43
C ALA A 187 0.34 11.02 14.72
N ASN A 188 -0.82 10.36 14.71
CA ASN A 188 -1.59 10.07 15.92
C ASN A 188 -1.69 8.57 16.24
N ALA A 189 -0.64 7.79 15.98
CA ALA A 189 -0.65 6.35 16.22
C ALA A 189 0.12 5.89 17.46
N GLN A 190 0.66 6.81 18.27
CA GLN A 190 1.54 6.46 19.39
C GLN A 190 0.91 5.47 20.38
N ALA A 191 -0.34 5.71 20.81
CA ALA A 191 -1.02 4.80 21.73
C ALA A 191 -1.22 3.38 21.15
N TRP A 192 -1.40 3.27 19.83
CA TRP A 192 -1.47 1.98 19.15
C TRP A 192 -0.10 1.30 19.05
N ILE A 193 0.97 2.07 18.82
CA ILE A 193 2.36 1.58 18.83
C ILE A 193 2.70 1.04 20.23
N ASP A 194 2.39 1.80 21.28
CA ASP A 194 2.64 1.39 22.67
C ASP A 194 1.87 0.10 23.02
N ARG A 195 0.64 -0.04 22.52
CA ARG A 195 -0.15 -1.26 22.66
C ARG A 195 0.50 -2.45 21.95
N CYS A 196 0.99 -2.27 20.72
CA CYS A 196 1.69 -3.34 20.00
C CYS A 196 2.98 -3.75 20.75
N ALA A 197 3.76 -2.77 21.22
CA ALA A 197 4.97 -3.01 22.00
C ALA A 197 4.67 -3.76 23.32
N GLY A 198 3.61 -3.37 24.04
CA GLY A 198 3.17 -4.07 25.26
C GLY A 198 2.71 -5.52 25.01
N MET A 199 2.42 -5.88 23.76
CA MET A 199 1.99 -7.21 23.34
C MET A 199 3.08 -7.97 22.56
N ALA A 200 4.31 -7.45 22.47
CA ALA A 200 5.35 -7.95 21.57
C ALA A 200 5.57 -9.47 21.66
N ALA A 201 5.76 -10.02 22.87
CA ALA A 201 6.01 -11.45 23.06
C ALA A 201 4.83 -12.33 22.57
N MET A 202 3.59 -11.87 22.79
CA MET A 202 2.39 -12.56 22.32
C MET A 202 2.29 -12.52 20.80
N LEU A 203 2.54 -11.35 20.19
CA LEU A 203 2.53 -11.18 18.74
C LEU A 203 3.57 -12.09 18.07
N ARG A 204 4.79 -12.16 18.62
CA ARG A 204 5.85 -13.03 18.10
C ARG A 204 5.48 -14.51 18.20
N SER A 205 5.04 -14.96 19.38
CA SER A 205 4.63 -16.36 19.61
C SER A 205 3.49 -16.78 18.67
N ARG A 206 2.49 -15.91 18.52
CA ARG A 206 1.35 -16.17 17.62
C ARG A 206 1.78 -16.16 16.15
N ALA A 207 2.55 -15.18 15.72
CA ALA A 207 3.05 -15.12 14.35
C ALA A 207 3.82 -16.38 13.99
N LEU A 208 4.72 -16.85 14.87
CA LEU A 208 5.49 -18.09 14.65
C LEU A 208 4.61 -19.33 14.40
N GLN A 209 3.45 -19.41 15.06
CA GLN A 209 2.47 -20.49 14.88
C GLN A 209 1.63 -20.33 13.59
N GLU A 210 1.49 -19.11 13.09
CA GLU A 210 0.58 -18.75 12.00
C GLU A 210 1.28 -18.40 10.68
N LEU A 211 2.62 -18.34 10.62
CA LEU A 211 3.42 -17.86 9.48
C LEU A 211 2.95 -18.38 8.11
N ASP A 212 2.69 -19.68 8.00
CA ASP A 212 2.35 -20.31 6.73
C ASP A 212 0.83 -20.29 6.43
N ARG A 213 0.00 -19.73 7.33
CA ARG A 213 -1.45 -19.69 7.19
C ARG A 213 -1.90 -18.56 6.28
N THR A 214 -3.00 -18.78 5.57
CA THR A 214 -3.64 -17.79 4.70
C THR A 214 -4.96 -17.24 5.26
N ASP A 215 -5.63 -18.02 6.09
CA ASP A 215 -6.99 -17.71 6.58
C ASP A 215 -7.02 -16.68 7.73
N VAL A 216 -5.84 -16.27 8.22
CA VAL A 216 -5.70 -15.34 9.34
C VAL A 216 -4.99 -14.03 9.00
N SER A 217 -4.45 -13.84 7.79
CA SER A 217 -3.73 -12.60 7.42
C SER A 217 -4.59 -11.33 7.65
N GLY A 218 -5.88 -11.39 7.33
CA GLY A 218 -6.80 -10.28 7.60
C GLY A 218 -6.89 -9.86 9.07
N GLN A 219 -6.55 -10.73 10.03
CA GLN A 219 -6.48 -10.39 11.46
C GLN A 219 -5.23 -9.56 11.80
N TRP A 220 -4.15 -9.73 11.03
CA TRP A 220 -2.86 -9.06 11.22
C TRP A 220 -2.78 -7.72 10.51
N PHE A 221 -3.32 -7.62 9.28
CA PHE A 221 -3.05 -6.48 8.39
C PHE A 221 -4.27 -5.59 8.13
N ARG A 222 -5.45 -5.90 8.70
CA ARG A 222 -6.67 -5.09 8.54
C ARG A 222 -7.24 -4.61 9.88
N GLY A 223 -8.09 -3.59 9.81
CA GLY A 223 -8.84 -3.04 10.94
C GLY A 223 -8.43 -1.64 11.37
N ALA A 224 -9.27 -1.03 12.22
CA ALA A 224 -9.05 0.31 12.76
C ALA A 224 -8.04 0.32 13.92
N ILE A 225 -7.52 1.51 14.20
CA ILE A 225 -6.52 1.75 15.25
C ILE A 225 -7.02 1.35 16.65
N ASP A 226 -8.31 1.54 16.90
CA ASP A 226 -9.01 1.32 18.16
C ASP A 226 -9.86 0.04 18.15
N ARG A 227 -9.59 -0.89 17.22
CA ARG A 227 -10.37 -2.11 17.07
C ARG A 227 -10.47 -2.88 18.42
N PRO A 228 -11.70 -3.19 18.89
CA PRO A 228 -11.91 -4.09 20.01
C PRO A 228 -11.55 -5.53 19.59
N GLY A 229 -10.83 -6.25 20.45
CA GLY A 229 -10.37 -7.61 20.18
C GLY A 229 -9.00 -7.91 20.80
N GLU A 230 -8.55 -9.15 20.62
CA GLU A 230 -7.29 -9.65 21.19
C GLU A 230 -6.07 -8.99 20.57
N LEU A 231 -6.04 -8.82 19.24
CA LEU A 231 -4.94 -8.15 18.53
C LEU A 231 -5.28 -6.70 18.19
N PRO A 232 -4.32 -5.75 18.30
CA PRO A 232 -4.48 -4.43 17.70
C PRO A 232 -4.69 -4.54 16.18
N GLY A 233 -5.60 -3.75 15.62
CA GLY A 233 -5.80 -3.74 14.16
C GLY A 233 -4.49 -3.37 13.45
N ARG A 234 -4.19 -4.02 12.32
CA ARG A 234 -2.95 -3.80 11.54
C ARG A 234 -1.63 -4.08 12.31
N CYS A 235 -1.64 -4.81 13.42
CA CYS A 235 -0.42 -5.08 14.20
C CYS A 235 0.68 -5.81 13.42
N GLY A 236 0.35 -6.47 12.30
CA GLY A 236 1.32 -7.09 11.39
C GLY A 236 2.31 -6.08 10.80
N TYR A 237 1.91 -4.83 10.58
CA TYR A 237 2.82 -3.76 10.11
C TYR A 237 3.89 -3.44 11.16
N TRP A 238 3.48 -3.32 12.43
CA TRP A 238 4.40 -3.06 13.53
C TRP A 238 5.35 -4.25 13.73
N LEU A 239 4.81 -5.48 13.79
CA LEU A 239 5.62 -6.67 13.98
C LEU A 239 6.60 -6.88 12.81
N GLY A 240 6.12 -6.75 11.57
CA GLY A 240 6.95 -6.85 10.37
C GLY A 240 8.10 -5.85 10.40
N TRP A 241 7.83 -4.58 10.72
CA TRP A 241 8.88 -3.57 10.86
C TRP A 241 9.94 -3.95 11.91
N GLN A 242 9.53 -4.37 13.11
CA GLN A 242 10.46 -4.78 14.15
C GLN A 242 11.32 -5.99 13.74
N LEU A 243 10.72 -6.95 13.03
CA LEU A 243 11.45 -8.11 12.53
C LEU A 243 12.45 -7.71 11.45
N LEU A 244 12.07 -6.86 10.49
CA LEU A 244 12.97 -6.41 9.43
C LEU A 244 14.09 -5.51 9.96
N ASP A 245 13.81 -4.70 10.98
CA ASP A 245 14.84 -3.93 11.69
C ASP A 245 15.84 -4.86 12.41
N GLN A 246 15.38 -5.93 13.03
CA GLN A 246 16.24 -6.97 13.63
C GLN A 246 17.05 -7.75 12.57
N ILE A 247 16.41 -8.12 11.46
CA ILE A 247 16.99 -8.98 10.42
C ILE A 247 18.04 -8.22 9.60
N LEU A 248 17.73 -7.00 9.16
CA LEU A 248 18.59 -6.20 8.29
C LEU A 248 19.53 -5.30 9.10
N GLY A 249 19.06 -4.75 10.23
CA GLY A 249 19.84 -3.80 11.02
C GLY A 249 20.41 -2.68 10.13
N PRO A 250 21.74 -2.49 10.09
CA PRO A 250 22.38 -1.47 9.26
C PRO A 250 22.56 -1.86 7.79
N GLU A 251 22.34 -3.13 7.41
CA GLU A 251 22.54 -3.62 6.04
C GLU A 251 21.70 -2.83 5.03
N PRO A 252 22.12 -2.70 3.76
CA PRO A 252 21.31 -2.02 2.74
C PRO A 252 19.95 -2.69 2.52
N ILE A 253 18.89 -1.90 2.30
CA ILE A 253 17.51 -2.40 2.07
C ILE A 253 17.46 -3.34 0.84
N GLU A 254 18.31 -3.05 -0.14
CA GLU A 254 18.52 -3.78 -1.39
C GLU A 254 18.87 -5.24 -1.18
N ALA A 255 19.51 -5.57 -0.05
CA ALA A 255 19.84 -6.95 0.30
C ALA A 255 18.57 -7.82 0.41
N ALA A 256 17.44 -7.25 0.82
CA ALA A 256 16.18 -7.96 1.02
C ALA A 256 15.23 -7.89 -0.17
N LEU A 257 15.40 -6.90 -1.07
CA LEU A 257 14.47 -6.66 -2.19
C LEU A 257 14.41 -7.82 -3.21
N GLY A 258 15.43 -8.68 -3.25
CA GLY A 258 15.50 -9.83 -4.16
C GLY A 258 15.19 -11.17 -3.51
N TRP A 259 14.85 -11.21 -2.22
CA TRP A 259 14.66 -12.47 -1.50
C TRP A 259 13.51 -13.28 -2.09
N SER A 260 13.71 -14.60 -2.09
CA SER A 260 12.62 -15.53 -2.33
C SER A 260 11.74 -15.66 -1.08
N LEU A 261 10.49 -16.08 -1.23
CA LEU A 261 9.63 -16.33 -0.07
C LEU A 261 10.23 -17.35 0.92
N PRO A 262 10.82 -18.49 0.49
CA PRO A 262 11.48 -19.41 1.43
C PRO A 262 12.62 -18.78 2.22
N GLU A 263 13.42 -17.91 1.58
CA GLU A 263 14.51 -17.18 2.22
C GLU A 263 13.98 -16.19 3.26
N ALA A 264 13.03 -15.32 2.87
CA ALA A 264 12.39 -14.39 3.77
C ALA A 264 11.69 -15.10 4.96
N ALA A 265 11.02 -16.22 4.71
CA ALA A 265 10.37 -17.01 5.76
C ALA A 265 11.39 -17.62 6.74
N ALA A 266 12.58 -18.04 6.26
CA ALA A 266 13.67 -18.51 7.14
C ALA A 266 14.24 -17.36 8.01
N HIS A 267 14.45 -16.20 7.38
CA HIS A 267 14.46 -14.85 7.96
C HIS A 267 13.58 -14.70 9.20
N LEU A 268 12.29 -14.64 8.92
CA LEU A 268 11.25 -14.35 9.90
C LEU A 268 11.21 -15.41 11.02
N ARG A 269 11.27 -16.71 10.70
CA ARG A 269 11.26 -17.78 11.71
C ARG A 269 12.42 -17.66 12.69
N THR A 270 13.61 -17.36 12.19
CA THR A 270 14.80 -17.19 13.03
C THR A 270 14.62 -16.00 13.96
N ALA A 271 14.23 -14.84 13.43
CA ALA A 271 14.00 -13.64 14.23
C ALA A 271 12.91 -13.87 15.29
N LEU A 272 11.75 -14.41 14.89
CA LEU A 272 10.62 -14.71 15.78
C LEU A 272 10.98 -15.66 16.94
N SER A 273 11.95 -16.55 16.74
CA SER A 273 12.39 -17.50 17.78
C SER A 273 13.37 -16.91 18.80
N GLN A 274 13.92 -15.71 18.55
CA GLN A 274 14.98 -15.08 19.36
C GLN A 274 14.49 -14.06 20.40
N GLY A 275 13.19 -13.75 20.45
CA GLY A 275 12.62 -12.75 21.37
C GLY A 275 11.24 -13.12 21.84
#